data_AF-A0A0F8VYD6-F1
#
_entry.id   AF-A0A0F8VYD6-F1
#
_cell.length_a   1.000
_cell.length_b   1.000
_cell.length_c   1.000
_cell.angle_alpha   90.00
_cell.angle_beta   90.00
_cell.angle_gamma   90.00
#
_symmetry.space_group_name_H-M   'P 1'
#
loop_
_entity.id
_entity.type
_entity.pdbx_description
1 polymer ?
#
loop_
_entity_poly.entity_id
_entity_poly.type
_entity_poly.pdbx_seq_one_letter_code
_entity_poly.pdbx_strand_id
1 'polypeptide(L)' 'MTNKEQQQRFHSIERTSPKGPGEPFIGVCVLCGAENLTFNNTHDRCENKPGLTEGEALEMSIRGPVK' A
#
# COMPACT_ATOMS: atom_id res chain seq x y z
N MET A 1 -2.22 25.31 10.69
CA MET A 1 -3.22 24.23 10.52
C MET A 1 -2.66 23.27 9.48
N THR A 2 -1.75 22.40 9.87
CA THR A 2 -1.17 21.41 8.96
C THR A 2 -2.15 20.25 8.86
N ASN A 3 -2.81 20.13 7.70
CA ASN A 3 -3.67 19.02 7.33
C ASN A 3 -2.85 17.72 7.34
N LYS A 4 -2.70 17.12 8.51
CA LYS A 4 -2.24 15.76 8.66
C LYS A 4 -3.44 14.83 8.44
N GLU A 5 -3.18 13.76 7.70
CA GLU A 5 -3.94 12.51 7.75
C GLU A 5 -5.31 12.49 7.07
N GLN A 6 -5.31 12.39 5.73
CA GLN A 6 -6.34 11.60 5.06
C GLN A 6 -5.77 10.22 4.71
N GLN A 7 -6.07 9.31 5.61
CA GLN A 7 -5.81 7.88 5.62
C GLN A 7 -6.16 7.22 4.27
N GLN A 8 -5.18 6.66 3.57
CA GLN A 8 -5.47 5.87 2.38
C GLN A 8 -6.06 4.53 2.80
N ARG A 9 -7.39 4.41 2.67
CA ARG A 9 -8.18 3.19 2.93
C ARG A 9 -8.08 2.16 1.80
N PHE A 10 -7.43 2.52 0.70
CA PHE A 10 -7.44 1.79 -0.56
C PHE A 10 -6.01 1.53 -1.05
N HIS A 11 -5.82 0.53 -1.92
CA HIS A 11 -4.50 0.20 -2.41
C HIS A 11 -3.89 1.33 -3.25
N SER A 12 -2.69 1.76 -2.87
CA SER A 12 -1.80 2.55 -3.73
C SER A 12 -0.90 1.58 -4.49
N ILE A 13 -1.15 1.37 -5.79
CA ILE A 13 -0.50 0.32 -6.60
C ILE A 13 0.54 0.93 -7.53
N GLU A 14 1.79 0.47 -7.41
CA GLU A 14 2.87 0.77 -8.33
C GLU A 14 3.02 -0.35 -9.37
N ARG A 15 3.05 0.00 -10.65
CA ARG A 15 3.13 -0.96 -11.75
C ARG A 15 4.51 -1.63 -11.79
N THR A 16 4.52 -2.95 -11.78
CA THR A 16 5.72 -3.78 -11.96
C THR A 16 5.77 -4.45 -13.33
N SER A 17 4.64 -4.57 -14.04
CA SER A 17 4.62 -5.11 -15.41
C SER A 17 5.16 -4.14 -16.46
N PRO A 18 5.78 -4.65 -17.56
CA PRO A 18 6.18 -3.83 -18.71
C PRO A 18 5.01 -3.05 -19.28
N LYS A 19 5.26 -1.81 -19.74
CA LYS A 19 4.25 -0.97 -20.41
C LYS A 19 4.18 -1.36 -21.89
N GLY A 20 2.99 -1.71 -22.39
CA GLY A 20 2.81 -2.05 -23.80
C GLY A 20 1.33 -2.20 -24.21
N PRO A 21 1.02 -2.10 -25.51
CA PRO A 21 -0.33 -2.37 -26.02
C PRO A 21 -0.70 -3.84 -25.77
N GLY A 22 -1.83 -4.07 -25.10
CA GLY A 22 -2.31 -5.43 -24.75
C GLY A 22 -1.71 -6.01 -23.46
N GLU A 23 -0.71 -5.38 -22.85
CA GLU A 23 -0.10 -5.85 -21.61
C GLU A 23 -0.94 -5.47 -20.38
N PRO A 24 -1.35 -6.44 -19.54
CA PRO A 24 -2.14 -6.15 -18.35
C PRO A 24 -1.33 -5.29 -17.36
N PHE A 25 -2.01 -4.34 -16.73
CA PHE A 25 -1.46 -3.63 -15.59
C PHE A 25 -1.37 -4.59 -14.40
N ILE A 26 -0.15 -4.94 -14.01
CA ILE A 26 0.14 -5.69 -12.79
C ILE A 26 1.11 -4.85 -11.96
N GLY A 27 0.83 -4.76 -10.67
CA GLY A 27 1.61 -3.98 -9.74
C GLY A 27 1.63 -4.53 -8.33
N VAL A 28 2.34 -3.80 -7.47
CA VAL A 28 2.48 -4.06 -6.05
C VAL A 28 1.92 -2.89 -5.26
N CYS A 29 1.21 -3.15 -4.17
CA CYS A 29 0.78 -2.09 -3.28
C CYS A 29 1.96 -1.56 -2.48
N VAL A 30 2.27 -0.27 -2.61
CA VAL A 30 3.37 0.37 -1.86
C VAL A 30 3.06 0.55 -0.36
N LEU A 31 1.83 0.24 0.06
CA LEU A 31 1.37 0.39 1.44
C LEU A 31 1.43 -0.94 2.20
N CYS A 32 0.76 -1.99 1.70
CA CYS A 32 0.72 -3.30 2.36
C CYS A 32 1.68 -4.33 1.75
N GLY A 33 2.32 -4.03 0.62
CA GLY A 33 3.21 -4.96 -0.09
C GLY A 33 2.48 -6.03 -0.91
N ALA A 34 1.14 -6.01 -1.01
CA ALA A 34 0.40 -7.00 -1.79
C ALA A 34 0.77 -6.95 -3.28
N GLU A 35 1.13 -8.10 -3.85
CA GLU A 35 1.58 -8.26 -5.24
C GLU A 35 0.44 -8.71 -6.16
N ASN A 36 0.73 -8.75 -7.46
CA ASN A 36 -0.21 -9.17 -8.52
C ASN A 36 -1.51 -8.36 -8.56
N LEU A 37 -1.46 -7.10 -8.10
CA LEU A 37 -2.63 -6.24 -8.08
C LEU A 37 -2.82 -5.58 -9.44
N THR A 38 -4.07 -5.57 -9.89
CA THR A 38 -4.51 -4.90 -11.11
C THR A 38 -4.99 -3.48 -10.82
N PHE A 39 -5.21 -2.68 -11.86
CA PHE A 39 -5.77 -1.34 -11.69
C PHE A 39 -7.12 -1.35 -10.96
N ASN A 40 -7.94 -2.39 -11.14
CA ASN A 40 -9.24 -2.50 -10.46
C ASN A 40 -9.10 -2.66 -8.94
N ASN A 41 -7.97 -3.21 -8.47
CA ASN A 41 -7.73 -3.39 -7.04
C ASN A 41 -7.40 -2.07 -6.32
N THR A 42 -7.22 -0.95 -7.03
CA THR A 42 -7.09 0.38 -6.40
C THR A 42 -8.34 0.79 -5.63
N HIS A 43 -9.49 0.17 -5.87
CA HIS A 43 -10.73 0.41 -5.13
C HIS A 43 -10.95 -0.56 -3.97
N ASP A 44 -10.11 -1.59 -3.85
CA ASP A 44 -10.20 -2.55 -2.76
C ASP A 44 -9.57 -1.97 -1.49
N ARG A 45 -10.09 -2.41 -0.34
CA ARG A 45 -9.58 -1.96 0.96
C ARG A 45 -8.17 -2.48 1.18
N CYS A 46 -7.24 -1.57 1.41
CA CYS A 46 -5.88 -1.93 1.81
C CYS A 46 -5.86 -2.30 3.30
N GLU A 47 -5.25 -3.45 3.62
CA GLU A 47 -5.09 -3.91 5.00
C GLU A 47 -4.01 -3.14 5.78
N ASN A 48 -3.22 -2.30 5.11
CA ASN A 48 -2.23 -1.47 5.79
C ASN A 48 -2.94 -0.60 6.83
N LYS A 49 -2.57 -0.76 8.10
CA LYS A 49 -3.15 0.05 9.19
C LYS A 49 -2.80 1.52 8.91
N PRO A 50 -3.79 2.39 8.70
CA PRO A 50 -3.49 3.78 8.39
C PRO A 50 -2.83 4.44 9.60
N GLY A 51 -1.73 5.17 9.37
CA GLY A 51 -1.21 6.15 10.31
C GLY A 51 0.10 5.82 11.02
N LEU A 52 0.82 4.74 10.67
CA LEU A 52 2.17 4.58 11.20
C LEU A 52 3.11 5.58 10.53
N THR A 53 3.57 6.56 11.30
CA THR A 53 4.74 7.35 10.93
C THR A 53 5.96 6.43 10.75
N GLU A 54 7.00 6.86 10.01
CA GLU A 54 8.23 6.07 9.84
C GLU A 54 8.80 5.57 11.18
N GLY A 55 8.68 6.38 12.24
CA GLY A 55 9.05 6.00 13.60
C GLY A 55 8.20 4.88 14.18
N GLU A 56 6.87 4.93 14.00
CA GLU A 56 5.96 3.88 14.49
C GLU A 56 6.08 2.58 13.69
N ALA A 57 6.38 2.67 12.38
CA ALA A 57 6.69 1.51 11.54
C ALA A 57 7.99 0.81 11.99
N LEU A 58 9.02 1.60 12.34
CA LEU A 58 10.27 1.09 12.90
C LEU A 58 10.04 0.46 14.29
N GLU A 59 9.25 1.11 15.14
CA GLU A 59 8.96 0.60 16.50
C GLU A 59 8.20 -0.74 16.46
N MET A 60 7.23 -0.89 15.55
CA MET A 60 6.54 -2.17 15.34
C MET A 60 7.46 -3.25 14.77
N SER A 61 8.41 -2.89 13.91
CA SER A 61 9.39 -3.84 13.36
C SER A 61 10.35 -4.36 14.43
N ILE A 62 10.71 -3.53 15.41
CA ILE A 62 11.60 -3.91 16.52
C ILE A 62 10.84 -4.73 17.57
N ARG A 63 9.59 -4.37 17.90
CA ARG A 63 8.81 -5.03 18.96
C ARG A 63 8.12 -6.32 18.53
N GLY A 64 7.92 -6.53 17.24
CA GLY A 64 7.21 -7.70 16.69
C GLY A 64 5.68 -7.61 16.89
N PRO A 65 4.91 -8.50 16.24
CA PRO A 65 3.45 -8.48 16.34
C PRO A 65 3.00 -8.87 17.75
N VAL A 66 2.30 -7.96 18.42
CA VAL A 66 1.58 -8.27 19.66
C VAL A 66 0.44 -9.23 19.28
N LYS A 67 0.48 -10.44 19.85
CA LYS A 67 -0.55 -11.48 19.67
C LYS A 67 -1.89 -11.04 20.24
#